data_AF-H6BD25-F1
#
_entry.id   AF-H6BD25-F1
#
_cell.length_a   1.000
_cell.length_b   1.000
_cell.length_c   1.000
_cell.angle_alpha   90.00
_cell.angle_beta   90.00
_cell.angle_gamma   90.00
#
_symmetry.space_group_name_H-M   'P 1'
#
loop_
_entity.id
_entity.type
_entity.pdbx_description
1 polymer ?
#
loop_
_entity_poly.entity_id
_entity_poly.type
_entity_poly.pdbx_seq_one_letter_code
_entity_poly.pdbx_strand_id
1 'polypeptide(L)' 'PVLDCHTAHIACKFVEIREKCDRRSGKVLEEVPKVIKSGDAAMVLMVPSKPMCVEQFSK' A
#
# COMPACT_ATOMS: atom_id res chain seq x y z
N PRO A 1 -6.91 -2.98 -7.43
CA PRO A 1 -5.83 -3.50 -8.32
C PRO A 1 -5.67 -4.99 -8.08
N VAL A 2 -4.85 -5.68 -8.87
CA VAL A 2 -4.39 -7.03 -8.54
C VAL A 2 -3.03 -6.95 -7.86
N LEU A 3 -2.86 -7.74 -6.80
CA LEU A 3 -1.66 -7.78 -5.97
C LEU A 3 -1.02 -9.15 -6.13
N ASP A 4 0.23 -9.12 -6.56
CA ASP A 4 1.09 -10.30 -6.68
C ASP A 4 1.96 -10.41 -5.44
N CYS A 5 1.80 -11.50 -4.69
CA CYS A 5 2.64 -11.80 -3.53
C CYS A 5 3.03 -13.28 -3.57
N HIS A 6 4.32 -13.56 -3.80
CA HIS A 6 4.84 -14.90 -4.07
C HIS A 6 4.11 -15.57 -5.24
N THR A 7 3.31 -16.61 -4.96
CA THR A 7 2.51 -17.34 -5.95
C THR A 7 1.04 -16.90 -5.97
N ALA A 8 0.63 -15.99 -5.09
CA ALA A 8 -0.73 -15.48 -5.02
C ALA A 8 -0.94 -14.31 -5.99
N HIS A 9 -1.98 -14.41 -6.82
CA HIS A 9 -2.46 -13.35 -7.72
C HIS A 9 -3.91 -13.02 -7.35
N ILE A 10 -4.12 -12.00 -6.51
CA ILE A 10 -5.43 -11.72 -5.91
C ILE A 10 -5.80 -10.25 -6.08
N ALA A 11 -7.07 -10.00 -6.43
CA ALA A 11 -7.60 -8.63 -6.48
C ALA A 11 -7.72 -8.05 -5.06
N CYS A 12 -7.13 -6.88 -4.84
CA CYS A 12 -7.19 -6.12 -3.61
C CYS A 12 -7.89 -4.78 -3.82
N LYS A 13 -8.61 -4.31 -2.81
CA LYS A 13 -9.24 -2.99 -2.76
C LYS A 13 -8.41 -2.05 -1.89
N PHE A 14 -8.21 -0.83 -2.37
CA PHE A 14 -7.68 0.27 -1.56
C PHE A 14 -8.79 0.74 -0.60
N VAL A 15 -8.55 0.64 0.71
CA VAL A 15 -9.50 1.10 1.72
C VAL A 15 -9.18 2.54 2.10
N GLU A 16 -7.93 2.81 2.44
CA GLU A 16 -7.50 4.11 2.93
C GLU A 16 -6.04 4.36 2.55
N ILE A 17 -5.71 5.60 2.21
CA ILE A 17 -4.33 6.07 2.07
C ILE A 17 -4.01 6.78 3.38
N ARG A 18 -3.19 6.16 4.22
CA ARG A 18 -2.91 6.64 5.57
C ARG A 18 -1.96 7.82 5.56
N GLU A 19 -0.86 7.70 4.83
CA GLU A 19 0.21 8.69 4.85
C GLU A 19 0.86 8.78 3.49
N LYS A 20 1.20 9.99 3.06
CA LYS A 20 2.13 10.23 1.96
C LYS A 20 3.53 10.38 2.54
N CYS A 21 4.50 9.65 2.00
CA CYS A 21 5.87 9.63 2.48
C CYS A 21 6.84 10.07 1.38
N ASP A 22 7.96 10.66 1.79
CA ASP A 22 9.07 10.90 0.88
C ASP A 22 9.79 9.58 0.54
N ARG A 23 9.95 9.30 -0.75
CA ARG A 23 10.48 8.01 -1.25
C ARG A 23 11.92 7.73 -0.81
N ARG A 24 12.71 8.76 -0.49
CA ARG A 24 14.14 8.61 -0.16
C ARG A 24 14.39 8.57 1.34
N SER A 25 13.73 9.46 2.08
CA SER A 25 13.94 9.65 3.51
C SER A 25 12.94 8.89 4.38
N GLY A 26 11.82 8.41 3.82
CA GLY A 26 10.75 7.75 4.56
C GLY A 26 9.97 8.69 5.49
N LYS A 27 10.24 9.99 5.47
CA LYS A 27 9.53 10.97 6.30
C LYS A 27 8.10 11.17 5.78
N VAL A 28 7.15 11.25 6.70
CA VAL A 28 5.76 11.58 6.39
C VAL A 28 5.69 13.04 5.93
N LEU A 29 5.07 13.26 4.78
CA LEU A 29 4.85 14.57 4.19
C LEU A 29 3.43 15.07 4.50
N GLU A 30 2.43 14.19 4.35
CA GLU A 30 1.02 14.50 4.59
C GLU A 30 0.32 13.30 5.22
N GLU A 31 -0.48 13.55 6.25
CA GLU A 31 -1.37 12.56 6.87
C GLU A 31 -2.72 12.56 6.14
N VAL A 32 -3.18 11.39 5.71
CA VAL A 32 -4.43 11.13 4.96
C VAL A 32 -4.55 11.95 3.65
N PRO A 33 -3.64 11.73 2.68
CA PRO A 33 -3.71 12.43 1.39
C PRO A 33 -4.96 12.01 0.59
N LYS A 34 -5.63 12.97 -0.05
CA LYS A 34 -6.82 12.69 -0.88
C LYS A 34 -6.50 11.95 -2.18
N VAL A 35 -5.31 12.17 -2.74
CA VAL A 35 -4.88 11.61 -4.02
C VAL A 35 -3.37 11.34 -3.98
N ILE A 36 -2.93 10.22 -4.53
CA ILE A 36 -1.52 9.90 -4.79
C ILE A 36 -1.26 9.95 -6.29
N LYS A 37 -0.11 10.50 -6.71
CA LYS A 37 0.30 10.60 -8.11
C LYS A 37 1.46 9.67 -8.41
N SER A 38 1.75 9.46 -9.70
CA SER A 38 2.93 8.70 -10.12
C SER A 38 4.20 9.36 -9.57
N GLY A 39 5.03 8.57 -8.90
CA GLY A 39 6.28 9.04 -8.26
C GLY A 39 6.18 9.25 -6.75
N ASP A 40 4.98 9.31 -6.19
CA ASP A 40 4.76 9.42 -4.75
C ASP A 40 4.97 8.07 -4.05
N ALA A 41 5.46 8.09 -2.81
CA ALA A 41 5.41 6.96 -1.90
C ALA A 41 4.32 7.20 -0.86
N ALA A 42 3.63 6.13 -0.43
CA ALA A 42 2.54 6.24 0.53
C ALA A 42 2.34 4.94 1.29
N MET A 43 1.86 5.05 2.52
CA MET A 43 1.34 3.95 3.33
C MET A 43 -0.15 3.81 3.09
N VAL A 44 -0.58 2.60 2.75
CA VAL A 44 -1.94 2.32 2.30
C VAL A 44 -2.49 1.11 3.02
N LEU A 45 -3.75 1.19 3.46
CA LEU A 45 -4.51 0.03 3.91
C LEU A 45 -5.20 -0.63 2.72
N MET A 46 -4.89 -1.90 2.48
CA MET A 46 -5.47 -2.71 1.42
C MET A 46 -6.20 -3.92 2.00
N VAL A 47 -7.33 -4.29 1.40
CA VAL A 47 -8.10 -5.47 1.78
C VAL A 47 -8.21 -6.42 0.57
N PRO A 48 -7.81 -7.70 0.71
CA PRO A 48 -7.93 -8.67 -0.37
C PRO A 48 -9.40 -9.07 -0.57
N SER A 49 -9.78 -9.35 -1.82
CA SER A 49 -11.15 -9.78 -2.16
C SER A 49 -11.45 -11.24 -1.81
N LYS A 50 -10.39 -12.04 -1.60
CA LYS A 50 -10.43 -13.46 -1.19
C LYS A 50 -9.46 -13.67 -0.04
N PRO A 51 -9.65 -14.71 0.80
CA PRO A 51 -8.68 -15.06 1.84
C PRO A 51 -7.27 -15.19 1.26
N MET A 52 -6.32 -14.51 1.87
CA MET A 52 -4.93 -14.43 1.43
C MET A 52 -4.04 -14.48 2.66
N CYS A 53 -3.03 -15.35 2.66
CA CYS A 53 -1.99 -15.37 3.69
C CYS A 53 -0.80 -14.54 3.21
N VAL A 54 -0.38 -13.59 4.05
CA VAL A 54 0.81 -12.77 3.86
C VAL A 54 1.49 -12.57 5.20
N GLU A 55 2.81 -12.45 5.19
CA GLU A 55 3.61 -12.21 6.38
C GLU A 55 4.13 -10.77 6.38
N GLN A 56 4.46 -10.25 7.57
CA GLN A 56 5.09 -8.94 7.69
C GLN A 56 6.45 -8.96 6.98
N PHE A 57 6.67 -7.98 6.10
CA PHE A 57 8.00 -7.73 5.56
C PHE A 57 8.88 -7.12 6.66
N SER A 58 9.62 -7.96 7.36
CA SER A 58 10.66 -7.53 8.28
C SER A 58 11.96 -7.36 7.50
N LYS A 59 12.44 -6.12 7.41
CA LYS A 59 13.76 -5.80 6.88
C LYS A 59 14.70 -5.44 8.02
#